data_AF-A0A6P7GUA6-F1
#
_entry.id   AF-A0A6P7GUA6-F1
#
_cell.length_a   1.000
_cell.length_b   1.000
_cell.length_c   1.000
_cell.angle_alpha   90.00
_cell.angle_beta   90.00
_cell.angle_gamma   90.00
#
_symmetry.space_group_name_H-M   'P 1'
#
loop_
_entity.id
_entity.type
_entity.pdbx_description
1 polymer ?
#
loop_
_entity_poly.entity_id
_entity_poly.type
_entity_poly.pdbx_seq_one_letter_code
_entity_poly.pdbx_strand_id
1 'polypeptide(L)'
;MSKIVFILGVVSCLVGHIQSEDVVTCQNTAKPGYMQNDEKLSMDYNQPIHVRVRYPTTGFYTSQITCILITDLYKGTSIPVVTPGIGFNYVHVDIASGLFTKLYYEIKVYTQIE
;
A
#
# COMPACT_ATOMS: atom_id res chain seq x y z
N MET A 1 -48.45 33.54 -20.97
CA MET A 1 -48.37 32.58 -19.85
C MET A 1 -47.19 31.66 -20.10
N SER A 2 -46.07 31.89 -19.40
CA SER A 2 -44.80 31.19 -19.59
C SER A 2 -44.74 29.97 -18.67
N LYS A 3 -44.51 28.78 -19.22
CA LYS A 3 -44.32 27.55 -18.45
C LYS A 3 -42.81 27.28 -18.36
N ILE A 4 -42.21 27.71 -17.25
CA ILE A 4 -40.83 27.36 -16.90
C ILE A 4 -40.89 26.04 -16.13
N VAL A 5 -40.47 24.95 -16.78
CA VAL A 5 -40.32 23.64 -16.15
C VAL A 5 -38.95 23.61 -15.48
N PHE A 6 -38.93 23.69 -14.16
CA PHE A 6 -37.74 23.48 -13.34
C PHE A 6 -37.39 21.98 -13.35
N ILE A 7 -36.42 21.59 -14.16
CA ILE A 7 -35.80 20.26 -14.08
C ILE A 7 -34.77 20.33 -12.95
N LEU A 8 -35.18 19.88 -11.76
CA LEU A 8 -34.29 19.64 -10.63
C LEU A 8 -33.33 18.50 -11.02
N GLY A 9 -32.12 18.89 -11.41
CA GLY A 9 -30.99 18.00 -11.63
C GLY A 9 -30.59 17.33 -10.32
N VAL A 10 -31.04 16.10 -10.12
CA VAL A 10 -30.46 15.19 -9.14
C VAL A 10 -29.12 14.72 -9.71
N VAL A 11 -28.09 15.55 -9.52
CA VAL A 11 -26.69 15.11 -9.68
C VAL A 11 -26.39 14.24 -8.47
N SER A 12 -26.78 12.98 -8.56
CA SER A 12 -26.34 11.95 -7.62
C SER A 12 -24.84 11.82 -7.76
N CYS A 13 -24.08 12.41 -6.83
CA CYS A 13 -22.66 12.15 -6.65
C CYS A 13 -22.48 10.66 -6.38
N LEU A 14 -22.22 9.89 -7.44
CA LEU A 14 -21.58 8.59 -7.35
C LEU A 14 -20.16 8.85 -6.84
N VAL A 15 -20.02 8.92 -5.52
CA VAL A 15 -18.72 8.82 -4.86
C VAL A 15 -18.29 7.37 -5.05
N GLY A 16 -17.58 7.10 -6.14
CA GLY A 16 -16.89 5.83 -6.32
C GLY A 16 -15.88 5.71 -5.19
N HIS A 17 -16.17 4.86 -4.22
CA HIS A 17 -15.17 4.45 -3.24
C HIS A 17 -14.07 3.69 -3.99
N ILE A 18 -13.01 4.40 -4.37
CA ILE A 18 -11.76 3.79 -4.81
C ILE A 18 -11.20 3.09 -3.57
N GLN A 19 -11.45 1.79 -3.44
CA GLN A 19 -10.78 0.95 -2.47
C GLN A 19 -9.32 0.83 -2.92
N SER A 20 -8.37 1.05 -2.01
CA SER A 20 -6.97 0.77 -2.33
C SER A 20 -6.81 -0.72 -2.53
N GLU A 21 -6.24 -1.13 -3.67
CA GLU A 21 -5.92 -2.52 -3.95
C GLU A 21 -4.60 -2.91 -3.25
N ASP A 22 -4.47 -4.18 -2.89
CA ASP A 22 -3.22 -4.72 -2.35
C ASP A 22 -2.07 -4.49 -3.33
N VAL A 23 -0.91 -4.06 -2.83
CA VAL A 23 0.27 -3.83 -3.67
C VAL A 23 1.12 -5.09 -3.69
N VAL A 24 1.05 -5.79 -4.81
CA VAL A 24 1.83 -7.00 -5.08
C VAL A 24 2.87 -6.67 -6.15
N THR A 25 4.12 -6.55 -5.73
CA THR A 25 5.24 -6.28 -6.63
C THR A 25 6.17 -7.48 -6.61
N CYS A 26 6.05 -8.38 -7.59
CA CYS A 26 6.83 -9.63 -7.65
C CYS A 26 7.36 -9.93 -9.05
N GLN A 27 8.57 -10.47 -9.13
CA GLN A 27 9.15 -10.94 -10.40
C GLN A 27 8.46 -12.24 -10.86
N ASN A 28 8.11 -13.11 -9.92
CA ASN A 28 7.33 -14.33 -10.16
C ASN A 28 6.45 -14.64 -8.95
N THR A 29 5.14 -14.46 -9.08
CA THR A 29 4.16 -14.68 -8.00
C THR A 29 4.04 -16.15 -7.58
N ALA A 30 4.31 -17.10 -8.48
CA ALA A 30 4.28 -18.53 -8.17
C ALA A 30 5.54 -19.00 -7.43
N LYS A 31 6.63 -18.23 -7.50
CA LYS A 31 7.91 -18.50 -6.84
C LYS A 31 8.46 -17.21 -6.24
N PRO A 32 7.85 -16.71 -5.15
CA PRO A 32 8.17 -15.39 -4.59
C PRO A 32 9.58 -15.33 -4.00
N GLY A 33 10.20 -16.46 -3.66
CA GLY A 33 11.52 -16.55 -3.05
C GLY A 33 11.46 -17.01 -1.59
N TYR A 34 12.52 -16.74 -0.82
CA TYR A 34 12.58 -16.97 0.62
C TYR A 34 12.10 -15.74 1.38
N MET A 35 11.18 -15.92 2.33
CA MET A 35 10.62 -14.82 3.11
C MET A 35 11.65 -14.32 4.14
N GLN A 36 12.04 -13.06 4.02
CA GLN A 36 12.98 -12.41 4.95
C GLN A 36 12.25 -11.60 6.02
N ASN A 37 11.12 -10.99 5.65
CA ASN A 37 10.32 -10.16 6.56
C ASN A 37 8.83 -10.47 6.41
N ASP A 38 8.14 -10.44 7.54
CA ASP A 38 6.69 -10.47 7.69
C ASP A 38 6.35 -9.57 8.88
N GLU A 39 5.97 -8.32 8.59
CA GLU A 39 5.69 -7.32 9.63
C GLU A 39 4.32 -6.70 9.43
N LYS A 40 3.64 -6.45 10.56
CA LYS A 40 2.36 -5.75 10.59
C LYS A 40 2.58 -4.33 11.09
N LEU A 41 2.25 -3.38 10.24
CA LEU A 41 2.30 -1.95 10.54
C LEU A 41 0.90 -1.45 10.88
N SER A 42 0.71 -0.92 12.08
CA SER A 42 -0.54 -0.32 12.53
C SER A 42 -0.30 1.11 12.98
N MET A 43 -1.11 2.04 12.48
CA MET A 43 -1.17 3.41 12.97
C MET A 43 -2.59 3.84 13.28
N ASP A 44 -2.77 4.42 14.46
CA ASP A 44 -4.04 4.94 14.95
C ASP A 44 -4.33 6.36 14.44
N TYR A 45 -5.58 6.81 14.61
CA TYR A 45 -6.13 8.06 14.08
C TYR A 45 -5.35 9.35 14.38
N ASN A 46 -4.50 9.35 15.41
CA ASN A 46 -3.75 10.53 15.88
C ASN A 46 -2.26 10.48 15.52
N GLN A 47 -1.84 9.52 14.70
CA GLN A 47 -0.44 9.33 14.32
C GLN A 47 -0.10 10.08 13.03
N PRO A 48 1.20 10.25 12.72
CA PRO A 48 1.65 11.03 11.57
C PRO A 48 0.96 10.57 10.28
N ILE A 49 0.66 11.53 9.43
CA ILE A 49 0.00 11.39 8.12
C ILE A 49 0.85 10.52 7.16
N HIS A 50 2.06 10.12 7.55
CA HIS A 50 3.03 9.50 6.67
C HIS A 50 3.91 8.50 7.42
N VAL A 51 4.01 7.29 6.88
CA VAL A 51 4.79 6.19 7.44
C VAL A 51 5.83 5.75 6.46
N ARG A 52 7.08 5.70 6.90
CA ARG A 52 8.16 5.17 6.08
C ARG A 52 8.94 4.11 6.83
N VAL A 53 8.95 2.90 6.30
CA VAL A 53 9.71 1.77 6.83
C VAL A 53 10.74 1.31 5.81
N ARG A 54 11.81 0.67 6.30
CA ARG A 54 12.90 0.13 5.47
C ARG A 54 13.15 -1.32 5.84
N TYR A 55 13.35 -2.15 4.82
CA TYR A 55 13.70 -3.56 4.96
C TYR A 55 14.98 -3.88 4.16
N PRO A 56 15.99 -4.51 4.77
CA PRO A 56 16.11 -4.74 6.21
C PRO A 56 16.23 -3.40 6.97
N THR A 57 15.92 -3.41 8.26
CA THR A 57 15.96 -2.19 9.11
C THR A 57 17.36 -1.60 9.19
N THR A 58 18.39 -2.45 9.13
CA THR A 58 19.81 -2.09 9.05
C THR A 58 20.52 -2.91 7.97
N GLY A 59 21.59 -2.35 7.39
CA GLY A 59 22.37 -3.04 6.36
C GLY A 59 21.61 -3.28 5.05
N PHE A 60 21.84 -4.46 4.45
CA PHE A 60 21.29 -4.94 3.19
C PHE A 60 21.09 -6.46 3.27
N TYR A 61 20.13 -7.00 2.51
CA TYR A 61 20.05 -8.45 2.30
C TYR A 61 21.27 -8.97 1.52
N THR A 62 21.61 -10.24 1.73
CA THR A 62 22.67 -10.92 0.95
C THR A 62 22.22 -11.16 -0.49
N SER A 63 20.93 -11.42 -0.68
CA SER A 63 20.29 -11.71 -1.96
C SER A 63 19.30 -10.62 -2.38
N GLN A 64 19.04 -10.52 -3.69
CA GLN A 64 18.12 -9.53 -4.23
C GLN A 64 16.67 -9.85 -3.86
N ILE A 65 15.88 -8.78 -3.64
CA ILE A 65 14.45 -8.87 -3.39
C ILE A 65 13.75 -9.33 -4.67
N THR A 66 12.94 -10.37 -4.56
CA THR A 66 12.21 -11.00 -5.67
C THR A 66 10.71 -10.70 -5.62
N CYS A 67 10.17 -10.43 -4.43
CA CYS A 67 8.75 -10.17 -4.25
C CYS A 67 8.50 -9.35 -2.98
N ILE A 68 7.57 -8.40 -3.07
CA ILE A 68 7.09 -7.56 -1.99
C ILE A 68 5.56 -7.62 -2.03
N LEU A 69 4.96 -8.04 -0.93
CA LEU A 69 3.51 -8.08 -0.75
C LEU A 69 3.15 -7.06 0.33
N ILE A 70 2.25 -6.13 0.00
CA ILE A 70 1.73 -5.15 0.94
C ILE A 70 0.21 -5.27 0.91
N THR A 71 -0.33 -5.87 1.97
CA THR A 71 -1.77 -6.12 2.10
C THR A 71 -2.38 -5.05 2.99
N ASP A 72 -3.42 -4.36 2.52
CA ASP A 72 -4.19 -3.44 3.36
C ASP A 72 -5.24 -4.23 4.15
N LEU A 73 -4.99 -4.42 5.44
CA LEU A 73 -5.89 -5.16 6.33
C LEU A 73 -7.12 -4.34 6.75
N TYR A 74 -7.10 -3.02 6.55
CA TYR A 74 -8.23 -2.13 6.86
C TYR A 74 -9.05 -1.75 5.61
N LYS A 75 -8.53 -2.02 4.41
CA LYS A 75 -9.12 -1.62 3.12
C LYS A 75 -9.37 -0.12 3.04
N GLY A 76 -8.36 0.65 3.42
CA GLY A 76 -8.35 2.10 3.34
C GLY A 76 -8.19 2.61 1.91
N THR A 77 -7.89 3.90 1.81
CA THR A 77 -7.63 4.60 0.54
C THR A 77 -6.15 4.93 0.34
N SER A 78 -5.32 4.60 1.32
CA SER A 78 -3.89 4.92 1.31
C SER A 78 -3.13 3.95 0.41
N ILE A 79 -2.34 4.49 -0.51
CA ILE A 79 -1.61 3.70 -1.50
C ILE A 79 -0.15 3.65 -1.08
N PRO A 80 0.41 2.46 -0.80
CA PRO A 80 1.80 2.33 -0.45
C PRO A 80 2.70 2.49 -1.69
N VAL A 81 3.84 3.15 -1.51
CA VAL A 81 4.87 3.39 -2.52
C VAL A 81 6.13 2.62 -2.14
N VAL A 82 6.70 1.92 -3.11
CA VAL A 82 7.88 1.06 -2.94
C VAL A 82 9.08 1.68 -3.63
N THR A 83 10.23 1.80 -2.94
CA THR A 83 11.47 2.34 -3.55
C THR A 83 12.73 1.84 -2.83
N PRO A 84 13.78 1.31 -3.50
CA PRO A 84 13.85 1.01 -4.92
C PRO A 84 13.05 -0.26 -5.30
N GLY A 85 13.01 -1.29 -4.43
CA GLY A 85 12.12 -2.46 -4.57
C GLY A 85 12.80 -3.72 -5.13
N ILE A 86 12.13 -4.43 -6.04
CA ILE A 86 12.61 -5.70 -6.65
C ILE A 86 13.96 -5.50 -7.34
N GLY A 87 14.85 -6.50 -7.22
CA GLY A 87 16.18 -6.50 -7.84
C GLY A 87 17.23 -5.78 -7.00
N PHE A 88 16.81 -5.09 -5.94
CA PHE A 88 17.70 -4.46 -4.96
C PHE A 88 17.81 -5.32 -3.71
N ASN A 89 18.81 -5.03 -2.89
CA ASN A 89 19.06 -5.68 -1.61
C ASN A 89 18.43 -4.94 -0.41
N TYR A 90 17.58 -3.94 -0.69
CA TYR A 90 16.76 -3.26 0.30
C TYR A 90 15.53 -2.63 -0.35
N VAL A 91 14.53 -2.31 0.48
CA VAL A 91 13.31 -1.62 0.08
C VAL A 91 12.89 -0.61 1.14
N HIS A 92 12.40 0.55 0.70
CA HIS A 92 11.56 1.42 1.50
C HIS A 92 10.11 1.25 1.09
N VAL A 93 9.23 1.15 2.08
CA VAL A 93 7.78 1.22 1.91
C VAL A 93 7.31 2.51 2.55
N ASP A 94 6.65 3.32 1.75
CA ASP A 94 6.14 4.63 2.14
C ASP A 94 4.61 4.63 2.02
N ILE A 95 3.89 4.98 3.08
CA ILE A 95 2.43 4.97 3.12
C ILE A 95 1.95 6.33 3.62
N ALA A 96 1.37 7.11 2.72
CA ALA A 96 0.70 8.36 3.06
C ALA A 96 -0.77 8.09 3.43
N SER A 97 -1.16 8.50 4.62
CA SER A 97 -2.52 8.46 5.15
C SER A 97 -3.24 9.78 4.89
N GLY A 98 -4.57 9.78 4.87
CA GLY A 98 -5.35 10.99 5.06
C GLY A 98 -5.37 11.46 6.53
N LEU A 99 -5.96 12.63 6.78
CA LEU A 99 -6.30 13.03 8.14
C LEU A 99 -7.41 12.10 8.68
N PHE A 100 -7.24 11.61 9.92
CA PHE A 100 -8.16 10.70 10.60
C PHE A 100 -8.37 9.34 9.91
N THR A 101 -7.38 8.84 9.18
CA THR A 101 -7.42 7.47 8.65
C THR A 101 -6.49 6.55 9.44
N LYS A 102 -7.05 5.43 9.90
CA LYS A 102 -6.29 4.33 10.47
C LYS A 102 -5.55 3.61 9.36
N LEU A 103 -4.27 3.28 9.56
CA LEU A 103 -3.51 2.41 8.67
C LEU A 103 -3.32 1.06 9.34
N TYR A 104 -3.57 -0.03 8.61
CA TYR A 104 -3.20 -1.36 9.07
C TYR A 104 -2.76 -2.20 7.88
N TYR A 105 -1.44 -2.42 7.77
CA TYR A 105 -0.83 -3.12 6.64
C TYR A 105 -0.02 -4.32 7.10
N GLU A 106 0.00 -5.36 6.29
CA GLU A 106 0.96 -6.46 6.40
C GLU A 106 1.96 -6.33 5.26
N ILE A 107 3.25 -6.26 5.58
CA ILE A 107 4.34 -6.13 4.62
C ILE A 107 5.20 -7.38 4.68
N LYS A 108 5.28 -8.10 3.55
CA LYS A 108 6.13 -9.28 3.37
C LYS A 108 7.16 -9.03 2.29
N VAL A 109 8.42 -9.32 2.60
CA VAL A 109 9.54 -9.16 1.67
C VAL A 109 10.23 -10.50 1.47
N TYR A 110 10.41 -10.87 0.21
CA TYR A 110 11.04 -12.12 -0.21
C TYR A 110 12.30 -11.83 -1.02
N THR A 111 13.33 -12.65 -0.83
CA THR A 111 14.58 -12.61 -1.59
C THR A 111 14.79 -13.87 -2.40
N GLN A 112 15.72 -13.82 -3.35
CA GLN A 112 16.14 -14.98 -4.13
C GLN A 112 16.60 -16.13 -3.21
N ILE A 113 16.31 -17.36 -3.64
CA ILE A 113 16.83 -18.58 -3.02
C ILE A 113 18.26 -18.77 -3.54
N GLU A 114 19.23 -18.80 -2.63
CA GLU A 114 20.63 -19.16 -2.93
C GLU A 114 20.78 -20.66 -3.20
#